data_AF-A0A839F2X3-F1
#
_entry.id   AF-A0A839F2X3-F1
#
_cell.length_a   1.000
_cell.length_b   1.000
_cell.length_c   1.000
_cell.angle_alpha   90.00
_cell.angle_beta   90.00
_cell.angle_gamma   90.00
#
_symmetry.space_group_name_H-M   'P 1'
#
loop_
_entity.id
_entity.type
_entity.pdbx_description
1 polymer ?
#
loop_
_entity_poly.entity_id
_entity_poly.type
_entity_poly.pdbx_seq_one_letter_code
_entity_poly.pdbx_strand_id
1 'polypeptide(L)'
;MSATPSTEVVRIEQRTCDCGCAQPYPSHVGLLRYGASETVFEAALMHGEAKQPHLWVLLGTGPWFDDDSRNCWLTVHAWLDDGNILTSIADPSGSPFTDEDACGGRWLSREDVLAQEGALEWAIARRLQLVAQVPAIALHLGAEA
;
A
#
# COMPACT_ATOMS: atom_id res chain seq x y z
N MET A 1 -21.17 11.50 14.36
CA MET A 1 -21.16 10.04 14.10
C MET A 1 -19.97 9.78 13.21
N SER A 2 -18.92 9.09 13.68
CA SER A 2 -17.81 8.72 12.82
C SER A 2 -18.25 7.59 11.90
N ALA A 3 -18.06 7.75 10.58
CA ALA A 3 -18.37 6.69 9.63
C ALA A 3 -17.46 5.47 9.89
N THR A 4 -18.04 4.27 9.80
CA THR A 4 -17.29 3.01 9.93
C THR A 4 -16.24 2.93 8.81
N PRO A 5 -14.97 2.62 9.12
CA PRO A 5 -13.95 2.43 8.09
C PRO A 5 -14.35 1.37 7.08
N SER A 6 -14.21 1.67 5.79
CA SER A 6 -14.58 0.75 4.71
C SER A 6 -13.57 0.77 3.58
N THR A 7 -13.47 -0.36 2.89
CA THR A 7 -12.58 -0.53 1.73
C THR A 7 -13.42 -0.93 0.54
N GLU A 8 -13.18 -0.27 -0.58
CA GLU A 8 -13.82 -0.55 -1.85
C GLU A 8 -12.74 -0.85 -2.89
N VAL A 9 -12.73 -2.08 -3.41
CA VAL A 9 -11.88 -2.43 -4.56
C VAL A 9 -12.66 -2.03 -5.82
N VAL A 10 -12.12 -1.07 -6.57
CA VAL A 10 -12.76 -0.50 -7.77
C VAL A 10 -12.34 -1.28 -9.01
N ARG A 11 -11.07 -1.71 -9.08
CA ARG A 11 -10.54 -2.52 -10.18
C ARG A 11 -9.48 -3.50 -9.71
N ILE A 12 -9.34 -4.59 -10.47
CA ILE A 12 -8.29 -5.58 -10.31
C ILE A 12 -7.58 -5.70 -11.66
N GLU A 13 -6.26 -5.56 -11.66
CA GLU A 13 -5.40 -5.63 -12.83
C GLU A 13 -4.44 -6.82 -12.71
N GLN A 14 -4.00 -7.34 -13.85
CA GLN A 14 -2.89 -8.30 -13.91
C GLN A 14 -1.65 -7.55 -14.39
N ARG A 15 -0.65 -7.44 -13.53
CA ARG A 15 0.65 -6.81 -13.82
C ARG A 15 1.73 -7.89 -13.92
N THR A 16 2.88 -7.55 -14.47
CA THR A 16 4.00 -8.48 -14.66
C THR A 16 5.20 -8.01 -13.84
N CYS A 17 5.84 -8.90 -13.07
CA CYS A 17 7.02 -8.53 -12.29
C CYS A 17 8.17 -8.09 -13.21
N ASP A 18 8.73 -6.92 -12.93
CA ASP A 18 9.91 -6.35 -13.59
C ASP A 18 11.23 -6.86 -12.99
N CYS A 19 11.17 -7.58 -11.87
CA CYS A 19 12.28 -8.27 -11.20
C CYS A 19 12.99 -9.36 -12.04
N GLY A 20 12.60 -9.54 -13.31
CA GLY A 20 13.16 -10.52 -14.24
C GLY A 20 12.48 -11.89 -14.23
N CYS A 21 11.59 -12.19 -13.28
CA CYS A 21 10.87 -13.47 -13.24
C CYS A 21 9.66 -13.52 -14.22
N ALA A 22 9.21 -12.35 -14.68
CA ALA A 22 8.06 -12.15 -15.57
C ALA A 22 6.77 -12.85 -15.13
N GLN A 23 6.63 -13.15 -13.83
CA GLN A 23 5.42 -13.77 -13.30
C GLN A 23 4.31 -12.72 -13.21
N PRO A 24 3.07 -13.06 -13.64
CA PRO A 24 1.94 -12.19 -13.44
C PRO A 24 1.56 -12.12 -11.95
N TYR A 25 1.05 -10.97 -11.52
CA TYR A 25 0.52 -10.77 -10.19
C TYR A 25 -0.74 -9.89 -10.23
N PRO A 26 -1.71 -10.13 -9.33
CA PRO A 26 -2.87 -9.26 -9.22
C PRO A 26 -2.49 -7.94 -8.52
N SER A 27 -2.99 -6.83 -9.06
CA SER A 27 -2.98 -5.52 -8.43
C SER A 27 -4.41 -5.06 -8.16
N HIS A 28 -4.73 -4.71 -6.92
CA HIS A 28 -6.05 -4.26 -6.49
C HIS A 28 -6.01 -2.75 -6.30
N VAL A 29 -6.84 -2.00 -7.01
CA VAL A 29 -6.92 -0.55 -6.89
C VAL A 29 -8.28 -0.16 -6.34
N GLY A 30 -8.30 0.81 -5.43
CA GLY A 30 -9.54 1.17 -4.78
C GLY A 30 -9.46 2.36 -3.83
N LEU A 31 -10.46 2.45 -2.97
CA LEU A 31 -10.61 3.52 -1.99
C LEU A 31 -10.68 2.95 -0.57
N LEU A 32 -9.95 3.58 0.35
CA LEU A 32 -10.04 3.39 1.79
C LEU A 32 -10.75 4.60 2.39
N ARG A 33 -11.87 4.38 3.07
CA ARG A 33 -12.60 5.42 3.81
C ARG A 33 -12.40 5.22 5.31
N TYR A 34 -12.14 6.31 6.02
CA TYR A 34 -11.87 6.29 7.45
C TYR A 34 -12.20 7.64 8.11
N GLY A 35 -13.08 7.62 9.12
CA GLY A 35 -13.56 8.86 9.72
C GLY A 35 -14.30 9.71 8.68
N ALA A 36 -13.84 10.94 8.47
CA ALA A 36 -14.36 11.85 7.43
C ALA A 36 -13.45 11.91 6.19
N SER A 37 -12.44 11.05 6.13
CA SER A 37 -11.40 11.07 5.10
C SER A 37 -11.51 9.85 4.19
N GLU A 38 -10.99 9.99 2.99
CA GLU A 38 -10.77 8.88 2.07
C GLU A 38 -9.39 8.95 1.46
N THR A 39 -8.88 7.81 1.01
CA THR A 39 -7.66 7.76 0.21
C THR A 39 -7.71 6.65 -0.84
N VAL A 40 -7.00 6.88 -1.95
CA VAL A 40 -6.76 5.88 -2.99
C VAL A 40 -5.68 4.90 -2.52
N PHE A 41 -5.83 3.64 -2.89
CA PHE A 41 -4.77 2.65 -2.76
C PHE A 41 -4.58 1.87 -4.06
N GLU A 42 -3.36 1.41 -4.27
CA GLU A 42 -3.05 0.27 -5.13
C GLU A 42 -2.29 -0.78 -4.33
N ALA A 43 -2.73 -2.04 -4.38
CA ALA A 43 -2.17 -3.16 -3.62
C ALA A 43 -1.73 -4.27 -4.58
N ALA A 44 -0.41 -4.47 -4.71
CA ALA A 44 0.21 -5.50 -5.51
C ALA A 44 0.54 -6.74 -4.66
N LEU A 45 -0.03 -7.89 -5.04
CA LEU A 45 0.09 -9.16 -4.33
C LEU A 45 1.17 -10.00 -5.02
N MET A 46 2.41 -9.83 -4.58
CA MET A 46 3.59 -10.41 -5.23
C MET A 46 4.18 -11.56 -4.40
N HIS A 47 5.15 -12.27 -4.96
CA HIS A 47 5.97 -13.22 -4.23
C HIS A 47 7.42 -12.71 -4.26
N GLY A 48 8.06 -12.67 -3.09
CA GLY A 48 9.48 -12.37 -2.99
C GLY A 48 10.36 -13.57 -3.32
N GLU A 49 11.63 -13.47 -2.94
CA GLU A 49 12.56 -14.60 -2.98
C GLU A 49 11.99 -15.81 -2.22
N ALA A 50 12.32 -17.03 -2.65
CA ALA A 50 11.78 -18.28 -2.10
C ALA A 50 10.24 -18.41 -2.13
N LYS A 51 9.54 -17.62 -2.94
CA LYS A 51 8.07 -17.61 -3.07
C LYS A 51 7.31 -17.17 -1.82
N GLN A 52 7.95 -16.41 -0.93
CA GLN A 52 7.24 -15.87 0.24
C GLN A 52 6.26 -14.76 -0.20
N PRO A 53 5.02 -14.71 0.34
CA PRO A 53 4.05 -13.69 -0.03
C PRO A 53 4.48 -12.29 0.40
N HIS A 54 4.44 -11.35 -0.54
CA HIS A 54 4.71 -9.93 -0.35
C HIS A 54 3.46 -9.14 -0.75
N LEU A 55 3.09 -8.16 0.06
CA LEU A 55 2.09 -7.15 -0.24
C LEU A 55 2.81 -5.81 -0.37
N TRP A 56 2.73 -5.21 -1.55
CA TRP A 56 3.11 -3.82 -1.77
C TRP A 56 1.86 -2.97 -1.84
N VAL A 57 1.81 -1.86 -1.12
CA VAL A 57 0.68 -0.93 -1.13
C VAL A 57 1.19 0.47 -1.41
N LEU A 58 0.73 1.05 -2.51
CA LEU A 58 0.84 2.47 -2.78
C LEU A 58 -0.39 3.16 -2.19
N LEU A 59 -0.18 4.06 -1.23
CA LEU A 59 -1.24 4.82 -0.59
C LEU A 59 -1.18 6.27 -1.05
N GLY A 60 -2.27 6.76 -1.62
CA GLY A 60 -2.45 8.17 -1.84
C GLY A 60 -2.55 8.89 -0.50
N THR A 61 -2.14 10.14 -0.48
CA THR A 61 -2.36 11.03 0.65
C THR A 61 -2.65 12.43 0.11
N GLY A 62 -3.22 13.27 0.97
CA GLY A 62 -3.18 14.70 0.73
C GLY A 62 -1.75 15.24 0.76
N PRO A 63 -1.56 16.55 0.52
CA PRO A 63 -0.28 17.21 0.74
C PRO A 63 0.15 17.03 2.20
N TRP A 64 1.39 16.60 2.41
CA TRP A 64 2.00 16.44 3.75
C TRP A 64 2.92 17.59 4.14
N PHE A 65 3.35 18.37 3.15
CA PHE A 65 4.28 19.48 3.34
C PHE A 65 3.58 20.76 2.93
N ASP A 66 3.62 21.78 3.79
CA ASP A 66 2.95 23.06 3.55
C ASP A 66 3.47 23.79 2.30
N ASP A 67 4.72 23.51 1.89
CA ASP A 67 5.37 24.06 0.71
C ASP A 67 5.14 23.22 -0.56
N ASP A 68 4.46 22.08 -0.45
CA ASP A 68 4.17 21.17 -1.56
C ASP A 68 2.66 20.87 -1.64
N SER A 69 1.98 21.58 -2.53
CA SER A 69 0.55 21.41 -2.74
C SER A 69 0.17 20.15 -3.51
N ARG A 70 1.14 19.33 -3.94
CA ARG A 70 0.86 18.07 -4.65
C ARG A 70 0.31 17.04 -3.68
N ASN A 71 -0.57 16.19 -4.18
CA ASN A 71 -0.90 14.95 -3.49
C ASN A 71 0.38 14.15 -3.29
N CYS A 72 0.56 13.63 -2.08
CA CYS A 72 1.69 12.80 -1.76
C CYS A 72 1.29 11.32 -1.88
N TRP A 73 2.29 10.45 -2.06
CA TRP A 73 2.10 9.01 -2.15
C TRP A 73 3.19 8.33 -1.35
N LEU A 74 2.85 7.26 -0.65
CA LEU A 74 3.81 6.48 0.11
C LEU A 74 3.66 5.00 -0.19
N THR A 75 4.77 4.28 -0.09
CA THR A 75 4.80 2.84 -0.31
C THR A 75 4.94 2.11 1.01
N VAL A 76 4.00 1.21 1.28
CA VAL A 76 4.07 0.23 2.35
C VAL A 76 4.41 -1.13 1.76
N HIS A 77 5.43 -1.78 2.30
CA HIS A 77 5.80 -3.14 1.96
C HIS A 77 5.54 -4.04 3.17
N ALA A 78 4.79 -5.11 2.99
CA ALA A 78 4.52 -6.11 4.01
C ALA A 78 4.84 -7.51 3.50
N TRP A 79 5.37 -8.36 4.37
CA TRP A 79 5.71 -9.75 4.04
C TRP A 79 5.56 -10.62 5.28
N LEU A 80 5.47 -11.93 5.06
CA LEU A 80 5.50 -12.91 6.13
C LEU A 80 6.93 -13.23 6.56
N ASP A 81 7.18 -13.20 7.86
CA ASP A 81 8.40 -13.67 8.51
C ASP A 81 8.04 -14.42 9.80
N ASP A 82 8.40 -15.70 9.87
CA ASP A 82 8.08 -16.60 11.00
C ASP A 82 6.60 -16.53 11.47
N GLY A 83 5.66 -16.53 10.50
CA GLY A 83 4.22 -16.44 10.78
C GLY A 83 3.71 -15.05 11.16
N ASN A 84 4.60 -14.05 11.27
CA ASN A 84 4.25 -12.66 11.55
C ASN A 84 4.24 -11.84 10.27
N ILE A 85 3.30 -10.90 10.14
CA ILE A 85 3.32 -9.96 9.02
C ILE A 85 4.16 -8.75 9.41
N LEU A 86 5.39 -8.68 8.88
CA LEU A 86 6.26 -7.53 9.01
C LEU A 86 5.83 -6.41 8.06
N THR A 87 6.22 -5.17 8.37
CA THR A 87 5.93 -4.01 7.53
C THR A 87 7.06 -3.01 7.56
N SER A 88 7.33 -2.45 6.40
CA SER A 88 8.26 -1.35 6.20
C SER A 88 7.62 -0.27 5.33
N ILE A 89 7.97 0.99 5.60
CA ILE A 89 7.85 2.03 4.59
C ILE A 89 9.02 1.85 3.63
N ALA A 90 8.72 1.79 2.34
CA ALA A 90 9.70 1.58 1.28
C ALA A 90 9.89 2.86 0.47
N ASP A 91 11.12 3.08 0.02
CA ASP A 91 11.42 4.17 -0.91
C ASP A 91 10.82 3.88 -2.30
N PRO A 92 10.51 4.95 -3.08
CA PRO A 92 9.94 4.81 -4.42
C PRO A 92 10.72 3.85 -5.32
N SER A 93 12.06 3.97 -5.29
CA SER A 93 12.98 3.17 -6.11
C SER A 93 12.99 1.67 -5.80
N GLY A 94 12.48 1.26 -4.63
CA GLY A 94 12.39 -0.14 -4.24
C GLY A 94 11.00 -0.74 -4.49
N SER A 95 10.05 0.04 -4.97
CA SER A 95 8.65 -0.38 -5.13
C SER A 95 8.37 -0.91 -6.55
N PRO A 96 7.33 -1.76 -6.72
CA PRO A 96 6.90 -2.25 -8.03
C PRO A 96 5.98 -1.26 -8.78
N PHE A 97 5.80 -0.05 -8.25
CA PHE A 97 4.92 0.96 -8.82
C PHE A 97 5.72 1.97 -9.65
N THR A 98 5.00 2.77 -10.42
CA THR A 98 5.53 3.79 -11.32
C THR A 98 5.00 5.18 -10.95
N ASP A 99 5.60 6.23 -11.49
CA ASP A 99 5.11 7.60 -11.32
C ASP A 99 3.68 7.79 -11.86
N GLU A 100 3.27 6.97 -12.84
CA GLU A 100 1.90 6.96 -13.37
C GLU A 100 0.91 6.39 -12.33
N ASP A 101 1.30 5.35 -11.61
CA ASP A 101 0.50 4.78 -10.51
C ASP A 101 0.31 5.81 -9.39
N ALA A 102 1.34 6.63 -9.12
CA ALA A 102 1.29 7.78 -8.22
C ALA A 102 0.63 9.02 -8.83
N CYS A 103 0.00 8.93 -10.00
CA CYS A 103 -0.72 10.02 -10.67
C CYS A 103 0.10 11.32 -10.80
N GLY A 104 1.43 11.22 -10.92
CA GLY A 104 2.35 12.37 -10.96
C GLY A 104 2.46 13.17 -9.66
N GLY A 105 1.96 12.65 -8.53
CA GLY A 105 2.10 13.23 -7.21
C GLY A 105 3.51 13.12 -6.65
N ARG A 106 3.77 13.72 -5.47
CA ARG A 106 5.06 13.57 -4.79
C ARG A 106 5.13 12.19 -4.15
N TRP A 107 6.06 11.37 -4.60
CA TRP A 107 6.34 10.10 -3.96
C TRP A 107 7.32 10.28 -2.80
N LEU A 108 6.88 9.90 -1.61
CA LEU A 108 7.62 10.09 -0.37
C LEU A 108 8.65 9.00 -0.15
N SER A 109 9.85 9.40 0.28
CA SER A 109 10.85 8.50 0.83
C SER A 109 10.44 8.00 2.21
N ARG A 110 11.11 6.96 2.70
CA ARG A 110 10.98 6.52 4.10
C ARG A 110 11.29 7.65 5.07
N GLU A 111 12.33 8.44 4.80
CA GLU A 111 12.74 9.55 5.66
C GLU A 111 11.67 10.65 5.71
N ASP A 112 11.08 11.00 4.57
CA ASP A 112 9.95 11.93 4.50
C ASP A 112 8.79 11.46 5.40
N VAL A 113 8.48 10.17 5.40
CA VAL A 113 7.39 9.60 6.20
C VAL A 113 7.71 9.59 7.68
N LEU A 114 8.92 9.21 8.06
CA LEU A 114 9.33 9.17 9.47
C LEU A 114 9.52 10.57 10.08
N ALA A 115 9.72 11.60 9.24
CA ALA A 115 9.79 12.99 9.68
C ALA A 115 8.41 13.57 10.07
N GLN A 116 7.32 12.94 9.65
CA GLN A 116 5.95 13.42 9.91
C GLN A 116 5.32 12.70 11.10
N GLU A 117 4.86 13.48 12.08
CA GLU A 117 4.22 12.93 13.28
C GLU A 117 2.93 12.17 12.92
N GLY A 118 2.82 10.92 13.38
CA GLY A 118 1.64 10.07 13.17
C GLY A 118 1.54 9.42 11.78
N ALA A 119 2.45 9.71 10.85
CA ALA A 119 2.42 9.19 9.49
C ALA A 119 2.65 7.67 9.43
N LEU A 120 3.54 7.15 10.27
CA LEU A 120 3.81 5.71 10.36
C LEU A 120 2.59 4.95 10.89
N GLU A 121 1.99 5.44 11.97
CA GLU A 121 0.78 4.87 12.57
C GLU A 121 -0.38 4.91 11.59
N TRP A 122 -0.51 6.00 10.83
CA TRP A 122 -1.50 6.13 9.77
C TRP A 122 -1.31 5.07 8.69
N ALA A 123 -0.09 4.88 8.19
CA ALA A 123 0.23 3.90 7.15
C ALA A 123 -0.02 2.46 7.63
N ILE A 124 0.38 2.13 8.86
CA ILE A 124 0.11 0.84 9.49
C ILE A 124 -1.40 0.61 9.61
N ALA A 125 -2.16 1.61 10.09
CA ALA A 125 -3.61 1.49 10.21
C ALA A 125 -4.31 1.25 8.86
N ARG A 126 -3.86 1.92 7.78
CA ARG A 126 -4.40 1.69 6.43
C ARG A 126 -4.07 0.29 5.92
N ARG A 127 -2.84 -0.18 6.13
CA ARG A 127 -2.43 -1.55 5.79
C ARG A 127 -3.26 -2.59 6.54
N LEU A 128 -3.49 -2.40 7.84
CA LEU A 128 -4.32 -3.30 8.65
C LEU A 128 -5.77 -3.33 8.16
N GLN A 129 -6.33 -2.16 7.79
CA GLN A 129 -7.66 -2.08 7.20
C GLN A 129 -7.76 -2.87 5.89
N LEU A 130 -6.76 -2.76 5.00
CA LEU A 130 -6.72 -3.54 3.76
C LEU A 130 -6.69 -5.05 4.02
N VAL A 131 -5.83 -5.51 4.93
CA VAL A 131 -5.76 -6.93 5.30
C VAL A 131 -7.08 -7.42 5.86
N ALA A 132 -7.73 -6.64 6.73
CA ALA A 132 -8.99 -7.05 7.35
C ALA A 132 -10.21 -7.03 6.42
N GLN A 133 -10.20 -6.19 5.37
CA GLN A 133 -11.40 -5.91 4.57
C GLN A 133 -11.30 -6.36 3.10
N VAL A 134 -10.12 -6.78 2.64
CA VAL A 134 -9.93 -7.31 1.28
C VAL A 134 -9.53 -8.79 1.37
N PRO A 135 -10.48 -9.74 1.19
CA PRO A 135 -10.22 -11.17 1.40
C PRO A 135 -9.04 -11.72 0.59
N ALA A 136 -8.80 -11.21 -0.62
CA ALA A 136 -7.66 -11.61 -1.44
C ALA A 136 -6.32 -11.24 -0.79
N ILE A 137 -6.23 -10.09 -0.11
CA ILE A 137 -5.02 -9.65 0.61
C ILE A 137 -4.81 -10.51 1.85
N ALA A 138 -5.87 -10.76 2.62
CA ALA A 138 -5.80 -11.65 3.80
C ALA A 138 -5.30 -13.04 3.41
N LEU A 139 -5.93 -13.65 2.39
CA LEU A 139 -5.57 -14.96 1.87
C LEU A 139 -4.11 -14.99 1.36
N HIS A 140 -3.69 -13.96 0.63
CA HIS A 140 -2.31 -13.86 0.11
C HIS A 140 -1.27 -13.83 1.24
N LEU A 141 -1.55 -13.10 2.31
CA LEU A 141 -0.69 -13.00 3.48
C LEU A 141 -0.92 -14.11 4.52
N GLY A 142 -1.74 -15.13 4.23
CA GLY A 142 -2.06 -16.19 5.19
C GLY A 142 -2.69 -15.70 6.49
N ALA A 143 -3.28 -14.50 6.49
CA ALA A 143 -4.06 -13.99 7.60
C ALA A 143 -5.46 -14.63 7.53
N GLU A 144 -5.87 -15.34 8.59
CA GLU A 144 -7.27 -15.79 8.70
C GLU A 144 -8.19 -14.57 8.67
N ALA A 145 -9.19 -14.59 7.78
CA ALA A 145 -10.14 -13.49 7.54
C ALA A 145 -11.24 -13.42 8.61
#